data_AF-A0A1I6T3A7-F1
#
_entry.id   AF-A0A1I6T3A7-F1
#
_cell.length_a   1.000
_cell.length_b   1.000
_cell.length_c   1.000
_cell.angle_alpha   90.00
_cell.angle_beta   90.00
_cell.angle_gamma   90.00
#
_symmetry.space_group_name_H-M   'P 1'
#
loop_
_entity.id
_entity.type
_entity.pdbx_description
1 polymer ?
#
loop_
_entity_poly.entity_id
_entity_poly.type
_entity_poly.pdbx_seq_one_letter_code
_entity_poly.pdbx_strand_id
1 'polypeptide(L)'
;MLVKFTADWCPGCRQLGPVLGAIAAERADRLKVVQLDADHHPATTAAHGVLSLPTLILFDAGQPVLRLVGSRSRQRLLREIDAAWEAHREGGAVQKPPSMLTKRE
;
A
#
# COMPACT_ATOMS: atom_id res chain seq x y z
N MET A 1 8.96 1.61 4.29
CA MET A 1 8.15 2.82 3.96
C MET A 1 6.85 2.40 3.31
N LEU A 2 5.70 2.88 3.78
CA LEU A 2 4.39 2.61 3.19
C LEU A 2 3.91 3.83 2.40
N VAL A 3 3.66 3.65 1.11
CA VAL A 3 3.13 4.70 0.23
C VAL A 3 1.63 4.47 0.04
N LYS A 4 0.79 5.46 0.38
CA LYS A 4 -0.63 5.51 0.03
C LYS A 4 -0.82 6.35 -1.23
N PHE A 5 -1.21 5.71 -2.32
CA PHE A 5 -1.75 6.37 -3.49
C PHE A 5 -3.17 6.85 -3.16
N THR A 6 -3.43 8.14 -3.35
CA THR A 6 -4.64 8.84 -2.89
C THR A 6 -5.15 9.83 -3.93
N ALA A 7 -6.36 10.35 -3.71
CA ALA A 7 -6.88 11.54 -4.37
C ALA A 7 -7.92 12.21 -3.45
N ASP A 8 -8.18 13.50 -3.63
CA ASP A 8 -9.10 14.27 -2.78
C ASP A 8 -10.56 13.80 -2.89
N TRP A 9 -10.97 13.43 -4.11
CA TRP A 9 -12.31 12.95 -4.39
C TRP A 9 -12.59 11.55 -3.84
N CYS A 10 -11.56 10.80 -3.43
CA CYS A 10 -11.66 9.39 -3.02
C CYS A 10 -12.17 9.23 -1.56
N PRO A 11 -13.41 8.77 -1.32
CA PRO A 11 -13.96 8.67 0.04
C PRO A 11 -13.24 7.61 0.89
N GLY A 12 -12.88 6.48 0.29
CA GLY A 12 -12.09 5.44 0.95
C GLY A 12 -10.71 5.94 1.39
N CYS A 13 -10.12 6.85 0.62
CA CYS A 13 -8.84 7.48 0.95
C CYS A 13 -8.95 8.36 2.20
N ARG A 14 -10.03 9.14 2.33
CA ARG A 14 -10.27 9.98 3.52
C ARG A 14 -10.43 9.15 4.78
N GLN A 15 -11.18 8.04 4.72
CA GLN A 15 -11.35 7.12 5.86
C GLN A 15 -10.02 6.50 6.32
N LEU A 16 -9.14 6.18 5.37
CA LEU A 16 -7.87 5.52 5.66
C LEU A 16 -6.81 6.47 6.22
N GLY A 17 -6.95 7.79 6.01
CA GLY A 17 -6.01 8.82 6.45
C GLY A 17 -5.73 8.78 7.96
N PRO A 18 -6.75 8.94 8.82
CA PRO A 18 -6.57 8.89 10.28
C PRO A 18 -6.00 7.56 10.78
N VAL A 19 -6.42 6.44 10.20
CA VAL A 19 -5.92 5.11 10.56
C VAL A 19 -4.43 4.99 10.29
N LEU A 20 -3.98 5.40 9.11
CA LEU A 20 -2.55 5.39 8.76
C LEU A 20 -1.74 6.41 9.56
N GLY A 21 -2.32 7.57 9.89
CA GLY A 21 -1.70 8.57 10.76
C GLY A 21 -1.41 8.01 12.16
N ALA A 22 -2.37 7.32 12.76
CA ALA A 22 -2.19 6.66 14.06
C ALA A 22 -1.11 5.56 13.99
N ILE A 23 -1.15 4.70 12.97
CA ILE A 23 -0.13 3.66 12.77
C ILE A 23 1.27 4.28 12.60
N ALA A 24 1.38 5.35 11.81
CA ALA A 24 2.65 6.05 11.58
C ALA A 24 3.21 6.66 12.87
N ALA A 25 2.35 7.24 13.71
CA ALA A 25 2.76 7.80 15.00
C ALA A 25 3.24 6.70 15.97
N GLU A 26 2.51 5.59 16.06
CA GLU A 26 2.86 4.47 16.95
C GLU A 26 4.12 3.71 16.53
N ARG A 27 4.44 3.70 15.23
CA ARG A 27 5.58 2.97 14.65
C ARG A 27 6.61 3.90 14.01
N ALA A 28 6.75 5.12 14.52
CA ALA A 28 7.58 6.16 13.90
C ALA A 28 9.06 5.76 13.78
N ASP A 29 9.53 4.85 14.62
CA ASP A 29 10.88 4.27 14.63
C ASP A 29 11.14 3.29 13.48
N ARG A 30 10.09 2.67 12.93
CA ARG A 30 10.21 1.57 11.94
C ARG A 30 9.38 1.74 10.67
N LEU A 31 8.37 2.61 10.68
CA LEU A 31 7.43 2.78 9.60
C LEU A 31 7.21 4.25 9.25
N LYS A 32 7.84 4.68 8.16
CA LYS A 32 7.44 5.92 7.48
C LYS A 32 6.22 5.67 6.60
N VAL A 33 5.14 6.40 6.82
CA VAL A 33 3.98 6.45 5.92
C VAL A 33 4.02 7.74 5.12
N VAL A 34 3.87 7.63 3.80
CA VAL A 34 3.80 8.78 2.89
C VAL A 34 2.57 8.67 2.01
N GLN A 35 2.07 9.81 1.54
CA GLN A 35 0.95 9.88 0.62
C GLN A 35 1.44 10.42 -0.72
N LEU A 36 0.92 9.86 -1.80
CA LEU A 36 1.16 10.31 -3.16
C LEU A 36 -0.20 10.54 -3.81
N ASP A 37 -0.47 11.79 -4.16
CA ASP A 37 -1.67 12.16 -4.88
C ASP A 37 -1.54 11.71 -6.34
N ALA A 38 -2.47 10.87 -6.78
CA ALA A 38 -2.46 10.24 -8.10
C ALA A 38 -2.76 11.21 -9.23
N ASP A 39 -3.58 12.24 -8.98
CA ASP A 39 -3.93 13.27 -9.96
C ASP A 39 -2.74 14.20 -10.22
N HIS A 40 -1.97 14.50 -9.17
CA HIS A 40 -0.74 15.30 -9.29
C HIS A 40 0.48 14.51 -9.78
N HIS A 41 0.48 13.17 -9.65
CA HIS A 41 1.62 12.33 -10.03
C HIS A 41 1.20 11.15 -10.93
N PRO A 42 0.62 11.41 -12.11
CA PRO A 42 0.04 10.36 -12.97
C PRO A 42 1.11 9.41 -13.53
N ALA A 43 2.29 9.92 -13.89
CA ALA A 43 3.38 9.10 -14.42
C ALA A 43 3.91 8.09 -13.36
N THR A 44 4.12 8.55 -12.13
CA THR A 44 4.55 7.69 -11.02
C THR A 44 3.47 6.67 -10.64
N THR A 45 2.21 7.10 -10.63
CA THR A 45 1.06 6.22 -10.40
C THR A 45 0.99 5.10 -11.44
N ALA A 46 1.16 5.44 -12.73
CA ALA A 46 1.21 4.47 -13.83
C ALA A 46 2.43 3.55 -13.76
N ALA A 47 3.62 4.08 -13.44
CA ALA A 47 4.84 3.29 -13.29
C ALA A 47 4.72 2.22 -12.19
N HIS A 48 3.94 2.49 -11.15
CA HIS A 48 3.61 1.52 -10.11
C HIS A 48 2.34 0.71 -10.39
N GLY A 49 1.75 0.78 -11.59
CA GLY A 49 0.57 0.01 -11.98
C GLY A 49 -0.63 0.20 -11.05
N VAL A 50 -0.81 1.41 -10.52
CA VAL A 50 -1.93 1.74 -9.64
C VAL A 50 -3.14 2.10 -10.49
N LEU A 51 -4.15 1.22 -10.49
CA LEU A 51 -5.38 1.37 -11.28
C LEU A 51 -6.60 1.77 -10.44
N SER A 52 -6.48 1.75 -9.11
CA SER A 52 -7.56 2.06 -8.19
C SER A 52 -7.04 2.68 -6.90
N LEU A 53 -7.87 3.51 -6.29
CA LEU A 53 -7.56 4.23 -5.06
C LEU A 53 -8.50 3.81 -3.92
N PRO A 54 -8.03 3.80 -2.66
CA PRO A 54 -6.63 3.90 -2.28
C PRO A 54 -5.86 2.63 -2.64
N THR A 55 -4.59 2.76 -3.04
CA THR A 55 -3.65 1.64 -3.10
C THR A 55 -2.51 1.92 -2.14
N LEU A 56 -2.11 0.93 -1.34
CA LEU A 56 -0.94 0.99 -0.49
C LEU A 56 0.15 0.08 -1.04
N ILE A 57 1.39 0.57 -1.07
CA ILE A 57 2.57 -0.22 -1.39
C ILE A 57 3.57 -0.08 -0.25
N LEU A 58 3.94 -1.20 0.37
CA LEU A 58 5.02 -1.24 1.35
C LEU A 58 6.33 -1.51 0.60
N PHE A 59 7.31 -0.67 0.87
CA PHE A 59 8.68 -0.83 0.43
C PHE A 59 9.56 -1.19 1.62
N ASP A 60 10.41 -2.20 1.44
CA ASP A 60 11.51 -2.53 2.34
C ASP A 60 12.81 -2.59 1.53
N ALA A 61 13.87 -1.94 2.01
CA ALA A 61 15.14 -1.79 1.27
C ALA A 61 14.99 -1.37 -0.21
N GLY A 62 13.99 -0.55 -0.53
CA GLY A 62 13.70 -0.09 -1.90
C GLY A 62 12.90 -1.06 -2.76
N GLN A 63 12.62 -2.27 -2.29
CA GLN A 63 11.81 -3.28 -2.98
C GLN A 63 10.35 -3.24 -2.51
N PRO A 64 9.36 -3.34 -3.43
CA PRO A 64 7.97 -3.44 -3.04
C PRO A 64 7.69 -4.83 -2.45
N VAL A 65 7.33 -4.93 -1.18
CA VAL A 65 7.12 -6.21 -0.47
C VAL A 65 5.66 -6.53 -0.22
N LEU A 66 4.78 -5.53 -0.31
CA LEU A 66 3.34 -5.71 -0.12
C LEU A 66 2.59 -4.72 -1.00
N ARG A 67 1.50 -5.17 -1.64
CA ARG A 67 0.53 -4.33 -2.32
C ARG A 67 -0.88 -4.62 -1.81
N LEU A 68 -1.59 -3.55 -1.49
CA LEU A 68 -2.91 -3.59 -0.89
C LEU A 68 -3.84 -2.62 -1.61
N VAL A 69 -4.95 -3.10 -2.17
CA VAL A 69 -5.95 -2.26 -2.86
C VAL A 69 -7.20 -2.09 -1.99
N GLY A 70 -7.70 -0.86 -1.85
CA GLY A 70 -8.91 -0.53 -1.10
C GLY A 70 -8.70 -0.15 0.38
N SER A 71 -9.79 0.16 1.06
CA SER A 71 -9.81 0.48 2.50
C SER A 71 -9.86 -0.80 3.33
N ARG A 72 -9.26 -0.79 4.54
CA ARG A 72 -9.32 -1.91 5.49
C ARG A 72 -9.12 -1.44 6.92
N SER A 73 -9.46 -2.28 7.90
CA SER A 73 -9.32 -1.93 9.32
C SER A 73 -7.85 -1.83 9.74
N ARG A 74 -7.61 -1.05 10.82
CA ARG A 74 -6.29 -0.91 11.45
C ARG A 74 -5.64 -2.24 11.77
N GLN A 75 -6.39 -3.15 12.41
CA GLN A 75 -5.89 -4.49 12.76
C GLN A 75 -5.45 -5.28 11.53
N ARG A 76 -6.20 -5.19 10.42
CA ARG A 76 -5.85 -5.90 9.20
C ARG A 76 -4.59 -5.32 8.54
N LEU A 77 -4.44 -4.00 8.52
CA LEU A 77 -3.22 -3.33 8.02
C LEU A 77 -1.98 -3.80 8.77
N LEU A 78 -2.03 -3.79 10.11
CA LEU A 78 -0.87 -4.18 10.94
C LEU A 78 -0.47 -5.62 10.66
N ARG A 79 -1.43 -6.55 10.63
CA ARG A 79 -1.16 -7.96 10.31
C ARG A 79 -0.54 -8.14 8.93
N GLU A 80 -1.09 -7.48 7.90
CA GLU A 80 -0.58 -7.60 6.53
C GLU A 80 0.84 -7.00 6.40
N ILE A 81 1.11 -5.88 7.07
CA ILE A 81 2.44 -5.23 7.10
C ILE A 81 3.46 -6.11 7.81
N ASP A 82 3.13 -6.61 8.99
CA ASP A 82 4.04 -7.41 9.80
C ASP A 82 4.40 -8.72 9.09
N ALA A 83 3.40 -9.43 8.56
CA ALA A 83 3.62 -10.66 7.80
C ALA A 83 4.49 -10.44 6.55
N ALA A 84 4.30 -9.33 5.83
CA ALA A 84 5.10 -9.03 4.65
C ALA A 84 6.57 -8.73 4.98
N TRP A 85 6.84 -8.03 6.09
CA TRP A 85 8.20 -7.77 6.53
C TRP A 85 8.91 -9.03 7.02
N GLU A 86 8.25 -9.86 7.79
CA GLU A 86 8.79 -11.15 8.25
C GLU A 86 9.16 -12.01 7.04
N ALA A 87 8.22 -12.21 6.12
CA ALA A 87 8.45 -12.99 4.90
C ALA A 87 9.61 -12.42 4.05
N HIS A 88 9.70 -11.10 3.88
CA HIS A 88 10.76 -10.51 3.07
C HIS A 88 12.15 -10.66 3.70
N ARG A 89 12.25 -10.49 5.02
CA ARG A 89 13.51 -10.60 5.77
C ARG A 89 14.02 -12.03 5.87
N GLU A 90 13.12 -13.00 5.79
CA GLU A 90 13.42 -14.43 5.74
C GLU A 90 13.76 -14.93 4.32
N GLY A 91 13.84 -14.03 3.32
CA GLY A 91 14.22 -14.35 1.94
C GLY A 91 13.05 -14.66 1.01
N GLY A 92 11.82 -14.36 1.41
CA GLY A 92 10.59 -14.61 0.64
C GLY A 92 10.41 -13.66 -0.55
N ALA A 93 10.16 -14.25 -1.73
CA ALA A 93 9.86 -13.54 -2.97
C ALA A 93 8.55 -12.72 -2.87
N VAL A 94 8.58 -11.51 -3.42
CA VAL A 94 7.44 -10.59 -3.52
C VAL A 94 6.27 -11.24 -4.26
N GLN A 95 5.08 -11.24 -3.65
CA GLN A 95 3.87 -11.72 -4.30
C GLN A 95 3.46 -10.74 -5.42
N LYS A 96 3.59 -11.19 -6.68
CA LYS A 96 3.08 -10.47 -7.86
C LYS A 96 1.55 -10.29 -7.70
N PRO A 97 0.97 -9.10 -8.01
CA PRO A 97 -0.46 -8.89 -7.91
C PRO A 97 -1.22 -9.95 -8.72
N PRO A 98 -2.42 -10.38 -8.29
CA PRO A 98 -3.19 -11.34 -9.06
C PRO A 98 -3.44 -10.76 -10.44
N SER A 99 -2.90 -11.44 -11.46
CA SER A 99 -3.34 -11.24 -12.84
C SER A 99 -4.84 -11.47 -12.82
N MET A 100 -5.62 -10.45 -13.18
CA MET A 100 -7.04 -10.62 -13.43
C MET A 100 -7.20 -11.82 -14.37
N LEU A 101 -7.97 -12.81 -13.93
CA LEU A 101 -8.35 -13.94 -14.77
C LEU A 101 -9.04 -13.38 -16.02
N THR A 102 -8.39 -13.46 -17.18
CA THR A 102 -9.13 -13.49 -18.43
C THR A 102 -9.81 -14.84 -18.49
N LYS A 103 -11.10 -14.90 -18.13
CA LYS A 103 -11.97 -15.96 -18.65
C LYS A 103 -11.95 -15.80 -20.17
N ARG A 104 -11.25 -16.68 -20.87
CA ARG A 104 -11.49 -16.91 -22.29
C ARG A 104 -12.66 -17.89 -22.37
N GLU A 105 -13.60 -17.52 -23.23
CA GLU A 105 -14.68 -18.34 -23.77
C GLU A 105 -14.14 -19.59 -24.47
#